data_AF-A0A7S0KZT5-F1
#
_entry.id   AF-A0A7S0KZT5-F1
#
_cell.length_a   1.000
_cell.length_b   1.000
_cell.length_c   1.000
_cell.angle_alpha   90.00
_cell.angle_beta   90.00
_cell.angle_gamma   90.00
#
_symmetry.space_group_name_H-M   'P 1'
#
loop_
_entity.id
_entity.type
_entity.pdbx_description
1 polymer ?
#
loop_
_entity_poly.entity_id
_entity_poly.type
_entity_poly.pdbx_seq_one_letter_code
_entity_poly.pdbx_strand_id
1 'polypeptide(L)'
;APRRLTFGARGTGKTNGVADYCAQEEMDRYDGFWLSSSANFLAFEEVDESHIPLFHIGHPGHPDPAEAETHRYPFAGAANPKVRLGVVPTSGAPEPIWFDLTKPFGEDCYLARVSWLTKPEGGEVLLAQVQSRDQRALALLRLDPTTGTAATLMTETAPDLGQGSTWINLHDV
;
A
#
# COMPACT_ATOMS: atom_id res chain seq x y z
N ALA A 1 -6.62 -28.43 -0.63
CA ALA A 1 -7.29 -27.69 -1.73
C ALA A 1 -6.88 -26.22 -1.65
N PRO A 2 -6.71 -25.52 -2.78
CA PRO A 2 -6.46 -24.07 -2.75
C PRO A 2 -7.62 -23.34 -2.07
N ARG A 3 -7.31 -22.26 -1.35
CA ARG A 3 -8.30 -21.47 -0.60
C ARG A 3 -8.14 -19.98 -0.90
N ARG A 4 -9.27 -19.31 -1.10
CA ARG A 4 -9.36 -17.85 -1.20
C ARG A 4 -9.33 -17.21 0.20
N LEU A 5 -8.50 -16.18 0.38
CA LEU A 5 -8.33 -15.49 1.67
C LEU A 5 -8.91 -14.06 1.69
N THR A 6 -9.05 -13.42 0.53
CA THR A 6 -9.56 -12.04 0.43
C THR A 6 -10.78 -11.96 -0.50
N PHE A 7 -11.71 -11.06 -0.19
CA PHE A 7 -13.01 -10.93 -0.86
C PHE A 7 -13.31 -9.45 -1.17
N GLY A 8 -14.37 -9.16 -1.94
CA GLY A 8 -14.86 -7.78 -2.15
C GLY A 8 -14.21 -6.94 -3.27
N ALA A 9 -13.05 -7.33 -3.81
CA ALA A 9 -12.36 -6.56 -4.85
C ALA A 9 -12.99 -6.65 -6.26
N ARG A 10 -13.62 -7.78 -6.60
CA ARG A 10 -14.09 -8.03 -7.98
C ARG A 10 -15.21 -7.06 -8.36
N GLY A 11 -14.99 -6.29 -9.43
CA GLY A 11 -16.00 -5.40 -10.04
C GLY A 11 -16.20 -4.07 -9.30
N THR A 12 -15.38 -3.76 -8.29
CA THR A 12 -15.53 -2.54 -7.48
C THR A 12 -14.53 -1.44 -7.83
N GLY A 13 -13.56 -1.71 -8.71
CA GLY A 13 -12.42 -0.83 -8.94
C GLY A 13 -11.37 -0.90 -7.82
N LYS A 14 -11.45 -1.92 -6.96
CA LYS A 14 -10.49 -2.20 -5.90
C LYS A 14 -9.68 -3.45 -6.21
N THR A 15 -8.49 -3.54 -5.63
CA THR A 15 -7.65 -4.74 -5.65
C THR A 15 -7.30 -5.16 -4.23
N ASN A 16 -6.99 -6.45 -4.03
CA ASN A 16 -6.46 -6.97 -2.77
C ASN A 16 -5.17 -7.73 -3.08
N GLY A 17 -4.08 -7.39 -2.40
CA GLY A 17 -2.80 -8.10 -2.56
C GLY A 17 -1.97 -7.65 -3.76
N VAL A 18 -2.23 -6.46 -4.31
CA VAL A 18 -1.55 -5.93 -5.50
C VAL A 18 -1.16 -4.48 -5.21
N ALA A 19 0.10 -4.13 -5.51
CA ALA A 19 0.61 -2.76 -5.41
C ALA A 19 -0.12 -1.79 -6.32
N ASP A 20 -0.33 -0.57 -5.85
CA ASP A 20 -0.86 0.50 -6.68
C ASP A 20 0.18 0.99 -7.70
N TYR A 21 -0.26 1.76 -8.69
CA TYR A 21 0.62 2.25 -9.75
C TYR A 21 1.83 3.03 -9.22
N CYS A 22 1.62 3.95 -8.27
CA CYS A 22 2.72 4.77 -7.73
C CYS A 22 3.72 3.90 -6.95
N ALA A 23 3.24 2.90 -6.22
CA ALA A 23 4.12 1.97 -5.53
C ALA A 23 5.01 1.17 -6.50
N GLN A 24 4.43 0.66 -7.59
CA GLN A 24 5.15 -0.14 -8.58
C GLN A 24 6.17 0.69 -9.36
N GLU A 25 5.73 1.79 -9.97
CA GLU A 25 6.53 2.54 -10.94
C GLU A 25 7.48 3.55 -10.29
N GLU A 26 7.08 4.14 -9.15
CA GLU A 26 7.78 5.30 -8.58
C GLU A 26 8.47 4.99 -7.23
N MET A 27 8.20 3.82 -6.64
CA MET A 27 8.72 3.43 -5.31
C MET A 27 9.41 2.07 -5.28
N ASP A 28 9.55 1.40 -6.42
CA ASP A 28 10.12 0.05 -6.56
C ASP A 28 9.47 -1.00 -5.63
N ARG A 29 8.16 -0.88 -5.38
CA ARG A 29 7.39 -1.85 -4.59
C ARG A 29 6.36 -2.58 -5.46
N TYR A 30 6.68 -3.82 -5.80
CA TYR A 30 5.84 -4.69 -6.63
C TYR A 30 4.93 -5.61 -5.81
N ASP A 31 5.29 -5.86 -4.55
CA ASP A 31 4.50 -6.69 -3.64
C ASP A 31 3.34 -5.91 -3.01
N GLY A 32 2.16 -6.52 -3.00
CA GLY A 32 1.00 -6.03 -2.25
C GLY A 32 0.48 -6.99 -1.19
N PHE A 33 1.19 -8.08 -0.93
CA PHE A 33 0.90 -9.02 0.15
C PHE A 33 2.18 -9.53 0.80
N TRP A 34 2.09 -9.86 2.09
CA TRP A 34 3.23 -10.30 2.89
C TRP A 34 2.80 -11.44 3.80
N LEU A 35 3.35 -12.63 3.57
CA LEU A 35 3.14 -13.78 4.46
C LEU A 35 4.02 -13.64 5.69
N SER A 36 3.47 -13.90 6.88
CA SER A 36 4.25 -13.86 8.12
C SER A 36 5.29 -14.98 8.15
N SER A 37 6.36 -14.80 8.93
CA SER A 37 7.45 -15.78 9.00
C SER A 37 6.97 -17.13 9.55
N SER A 38 5.96 -17.13 10.43
CA SER A 38 5.31 -18.35 10.91
C SER A 38 4.24 -18.91 9.96
N ALA A 39 3.99 -18.24 8.84
CA ALA A 39 2.92 -18.52 7.88
C ALA A 39 1.52 -18.58 8.50
N ASN A 40 1.32 -17.98 9.68
CA ASN A 40 0.02 -17.94 10.36
C ASN A 40 -0.82 -16.75 9.91
N PHE A 41 -0.20 -15.69 9.39
CA PHE A 41 -0.89 -14.49 8.93
C PHE A 41 -0.49 -14.11 7.51
N LEU A 42 -1.45 -13.60 6.76
CA LEU A 42 -1.25 -12.91 5.50
C LEU A 42 -1.66 -11.45 5.69
N ALA A 43 -0.69 -10.55 5.55
CA ALA A 43 -0.98 -9.14 5.35
C ALA A 43 -1.20 -8.89 3.85
N PHE A 44 -2.11 -7.98 3.52
CA PHE A 44 -2.34 -7.56 2.14
C PHE A 44 -2.79 -6.11 2.13
N GLU A 45 -2.44 -5.37 1.09
CA GLU A 45 -3.02 -4.07 0.84
C GLU A 45 -4.33 -4.20 0.06
N GLU A 46 -5.31 -3.37 0.42
CA GLU A 46 -6.44 -3.07 -0.45
C GLU A 46 -6.19 -1.70 -1.07
N VAL A 47 -6.23 -1.64 -2.39
CA VAL A 47 -6.12 -0.39 -3.16
C VAL A 47 -7.50 -0.05 -3.72
N ASP A 48 -7.94 1.18 -3.53
CA ASP A 48 -9.15 1.75 -4.13
C ASP A 48 -8.79 2.88 -5.09
N GLU A 49 -9.04 2.65 -6.38
CA GLU A 49 -8.81 3.59 -7.48
C GLU A 49 -10.12 4.05 -8.11
N SER A 50 -11.28 3.70 -7.54
CA SER A 50 -12.59 3.92 -8.14
C SER A 50 -12.90 5.41 -8.39
N HIS A 51 -12.29 6.32 -7.61
CA HIS A 51 -12.41 7.77 -7.73
C HIS A 51 -11.47 8.39 -8.78
N ILE A 52 -10.44 7.68 -9.25
CA ILE A 52 -9.48 8.19 -10.23
C ILE A 52 -10.10 8.07 -11.63
N PRO A 53 -10.11 9.09 -12.50
CA PRO A 53 -10.66 8.94 -13.86
C PRO A 53 -9.95 7.85 -14.69
N LEU A 54 -10.68 7.25 -15.65
CA LEU A 54 -10.07 6.35 -16.62
C LEU A 54 -9.22 7.16 -17.62
N PHE A 55 -8.01 6.72 -17.85
CA PHE A 55 -7.11 7.16 -18.90
C PHE A 55 -7.07 6.10 -20.00
N HIS A 56 -7.17 6.52 -21.25
CA HIS A 56 -7.20 5.64 -22.41
C HIS A 56 -5.83 5.67 -23.11
N ILE A 57 -5.20 4.51 -23.22
CA ILE A 57 -3.94 4.34 -23.96
C ILE A 57 -4.28 3.65 -25.28
N GLY A 58 -4.21 4.41 -26.37
CA GLY A 58 -4.46 3.86 -27.70
C GLY A 58 -3.42 2.82 -28.10
N HIS A 59 -3.82 1.83 -28.90
CA HIS A 59 -2.94 0.79 -29.41
C HIS A 59 -2.53 1.08 -30.87
N PRO A 60 -1.50 1.90 -31.13
CA PRO A 60 -1.14 2.31 -32.49
C PRO A 60 -0.71 1.14 -33.39
N GLY A 61 -0.33 0.00 -32.82
CA GLY A 61 -0.01 -1.23 -33.55
C GLY A 61 -1.21 -2.14 -33.84
N HIS A 62 -2.41 -1.81 -33.34
CA HIS A 62 -3.60 -2.62 -33.54
C HIS A 62 -4.29 -2.29 -34.88
N PRO A 63 -4.87 -3.27 -35.60
CA PRO A 63 -5.55 -3.01 -36.87
C PRO A 63 -6.78 -2.10 -36.75
N ASP A 64 -7.45 -2.14 -35.60
CA ASP A 64 -8.53 -1.20 -35.26
C ASP A 64 -7.92 0.05 -34.59
N PRO A 65 -7.98 1.24 -35.23
CA PRO A 65 -7.44 2.48 -34.68
C PRO A 65 -8.23 3.01 -33.46
N ALA A 66 -9.42 2.46 -33.18
CA ALA A 66 -10.19 2.78 -31.98
C ALA A 66 -9.80 1.93 -30.77
N GLU A 67 -8.96 0.91 -30.95
CA GLU A 67 -8.56 0.02 -29.86
C GLU A 67 -7.69 0.76 -28.84
N ALA A 68 -8.06 0.64 -27.58
CA ALA A 68 -7.36 1.24 -26.45
C ALA A 68 -7.53 0.39 -25.20
N GLU A 69 -6.49 0.39 -24.37
CA GLU A 69 -6.60 -0.08 -22.99
C GLU A 69 -6.94 1.07 -22.04
N THR A 70 -7.55 0.75 -20.90
CA THR A 70 -7.99 1.74 -19.91
C THR A 70 -7.35 1.50 -18.57
N HIS A 71 -6.79 2.56 -17.98
CA HIS A 71 -6.10 2.52 -16.69
C HIS A 71 -6.58 3.64 -15.78
N ARG A 72 -6.52 3.43 -14.47
CA ARG A 72 -6.74 4.49 -13.47
C ARG A 72 -5.40 5.18 -13.22
N TYR A 73 -5.10 6.22 -13.99
CA TYR A 73 -3.75 6.83 -13.99
C TYR A 73 -3.68 8.06 -13.06
N PRO A 74 -2.92 8.04 -11.96
CA PRO A 74 -2.79 9.15 -11.02
C PRO A 74 -1.80 10.21 -11.55
N PHE A 75 -2.27 11.11 -12.41
CA PHE A 75 -1.45 12.22 -12.89
C PHE A 75 -0.93 13.10 -11.75
N ALA A 76 0.22 13.76 -11.96
CA ALA A 76 0.79 14.70 -11.00
C ALA A 76 -0.23 15.78 -10.60
N GLY A 77 -0.39 15.99 -9.29
CA GLY A 77 -1.38 16.91 -8.71
C GLY A 77 -2.82 16.38 -8.66
N ALA A 78 -3.11 15.23 -9.27
CA ALA A 78 -4.40 14.54 -9.14
C ALA A 78 -4.42 13.59 -7.94
N ALA A 79 -5.62 13.06 -7.64
CA ALA A 79 -5.82 12.15 -6.53
C ALA A 79 -5.02 10.85 -6.69
N ASN A 80 -4.41 10.39 -5.60
CA ASN A 80 -3.74 9.09 -5.55
C ASN A 80 -4.74 7.95 -5.25
N PRO A 81 -4.33 6.69 -5.47
CA PRO A 81 -5.02 5.53 -4.94
C PRO A 81 -5.16 5.60 -3.41
N LYS A 82 -6.32 5.19 -2.87
CA LYS A 82 -6.49 5.07 -1.41
C LYS A 82 -6.08 3.68 -0.98
N VAL A 83 -5.17 3.59 -0.02
CA VAL A 83 -4.60 2.32 0.43
C VAL A 83 -4.86 2.10 1.92
N ARG A 84 -5.21 0.85 2.27
CA ARG A 84 -5.25 0.38 3.66
C ARG A 84 -4.66 -1.02 3.77
N LEU A 85 -4.14 -1.37 4.94
CA LEU A 85 -3.58 -2.69 5.20
C LEU A 85 -4.57 -3.58 5.94
N GLY A 86 -4.78 -4.79 5.43
CA GLY A 86 -5.56 -5.84 6.06
C GLY A 86 -4.67 -7.01 6.48
N VAL A 87 -5.00 -7.66 7.59
CA VAL A 87 -4.38 -8.92 8.01
C VAL A 87 -5.44 -9.98 8.24
N VAL A 88 -5.21 -11.17 7.67
CA VAL A 88 -6.04 -12.37 7.89
C VAL A 88 -5.18 -13.54 8.36
N PRO A 89 -5.69 -14.43 9.22
CA PRO A 89 -5.03 -15.69 9.48
C PRO A 89 -5.07 -16.57 8.24
N THR A 90 -3.96 -17.24 7.94
CA THR A 90 -3.86 -18.15 6.80
C THR A 90 -4.74 -19.35 6.95
N SER A 91 -5.13 -19.72 8.19
CA SER A 91 -6.12 -20.75 8.53
C SER A 91 -7.54 -20.42 8.06
N GLY A 92 -7.77 -19.21 7.55
CA GLY A 92 -9.04 -18.72 7.02
C GLY A 92 -9.89 -18.05 8.11
N ALA A 93 -10.07 -16.74 8.00
CA ALA A 93 -11.05 -15.97 8.76
C ALA A 93 -12.08 -15.34 7.81
N PRO A 94 -13.30 -15.05 8.30
CA PRO A 94 -14.30 -14.36 7.49
C PRO A 94 -13.94 -12.90 7.23
N GLU A 95 -13.29 -12.21 8.18
CA GLU A 95 -13.01 -10.77 8.08
C GLU A 95 -11.54 -10.42 8.41
N PRO A 96 -10.89 -9.55 7.62
CA PRO A 96 -9.58 -9.00 7.95
C PRO A 96 -9.62 -8.04 9.13
N ILE A 97 -8.52 -7.98 9.87
CA ILE A 97 -8.20 -6.86 10.76
C ILE A 97 -7.61 -5.75 9.89
N TRP A 98 -8.28 -4.61 9.86
CA TRP A 98 -7.88 -3.47 9.04
C TRP A 98 -7.10 -2.43 9.85
N PHE A 99 -6.06 -1.88 9.22
CA PHE A 99 -5.25 -0.80 9.74
C PHE A 99 -5.37 0.43 8.85
N ASP A 100 -5.80 1.53 9.47
CA ASP A 100 -5.80 2.85 8.86
C ASP A 100 -4.39 3.45 8.93
N LEU A 101 -3.82 3.74 7.76
CA LEU A 101 -2.48 4.27 7.59
C LEU A 101 -2.44 5.80 7.55
N THR A 102 -3.59 6.46 7.56
CA THR A 102 -3.71 7.90 7.33
C THR A 102 -3.34 8.74 8.54
N LYS A 103 -3.25 8.15 9.73
CA LYS A 103 -2.98 8.88 10.98
C LYS A 103 -1.73 9.78 10.93
N PRO A 104 -0.60 9.41 10.32
CA PRO A 104 0.59 10.26 10.28
C PRO A 104 0.43 11.51 9.40
N PHE A 105 -0.21 11.39 8.23
CA PHE A 105 -0.14 12.42 7.17
C PHE A 105 -1.47 12.74 6.47
N GLY A 106 -2.59 12.16 6.90
CA GLY A 106 -3.90 12.30 6.26
C GLY A 106 -4.17 11.24 5.19
N GLU A 107 -5.26 11.42 4.43
CA GLU A 107 -5.70 10.46 3.40
C GLU A 107 -4.75 10.36 2.21
N ASP A 108 -3.95 11.39 1.95
CA ASP A 108 -3.05 11.47 0.80
C ASP A 108 -1.62 11.12 1.24
N CYS A 109 -1.38 9.82 1.38
CA CYS A 109 -0.09 9.25 1.76
C CYS A 109 0.18 7.97 0.98
N TYR A 110 1.46 7.58 0.89
CA TYR A 110 1.89 6.38 0.20
C TYR A 110 2.25 5.28 1.18
N LEU A 111 1.85 4.04 0.90
CA LEU A 111 2.40 2.86 1.57
C LEU A 111 3.72 2.47 0.87
N ALA A 112 4.84 2.77 1.51
CA ALA A 112 6.16 2.67 0.91
C ALA A 112 6.80 1.28 1.09
N ARG A 113 6.77 0.70 2.29
CA ARG A 113 7.36 -0.62 2.61
C ARG A 113 6.54 -1.31 3.68
N VAL A 114 6.52 -2.64 3.66
CA VAL A 114 5.87 -3.48 4.67
C VAL A 114 6.74 -4.69 4.97
N SER A 115 6.90 -5.02 6.25
CA SER A 115 7.64 -6.20 6.67
C SER A 115 7.07 -6.80 7.95
N TRP A 116 7.24 -8.11 8.12
CA TRP A 116 6.91 -8.79 9.37
C TRP A 116 8.08 -8.73 10.35
N LEU A 117 7.78 -8.44 11.62
CA LEU A 117 8.73 -8.48 12.71
C LEU A 117 8.30 -9.52 13.75
N THR A 118 9.17 -10.50 14.02
CA THR A 118 9.01 -11.40 15.16
C THR A 118 9.43 -10.68 16.44
N LYS A 119 8.54 -10.64 17.43
CA LYS A 119 8.82 -9.99 18.72
C LYS A 119 9.72 -10.89 19.59
N PRO A 120 10.64 -10.32 20.38
CA PRO A 120 11.49 -11.08 21.30
C PRO A 120 10.72 -11.98 22.27
N GLU A 121 9.57 -11.50 22.77
CA GLU A 121 8.67 -12.21 23.68
C GLU A 121 7.75 -13.24 22.98
N GLY A 122 7.86 -13.36 21.66
CA GLY A 122 7.02 -14.22 20.83
C GLY A 122 5.84 -13.50 20.16
N GLY A 123 5.36 -14.09 19.07
CA GLY A 123 4.36 -13.50 18.18
C GLY A 123 4.95 -12.56 17.14
N GLU A 124 4.11 -12.11 16.21
CA GLU A 124 4.54 -11.29 15.06
C GLU A 124 3.70 -10.01 14.98
N VAL A 125 4.34 -8.92 14.58
CA VAL A 125 3.69 -7.63 14.25
C VAL A 125 4.10 -7.22 12.84
N LEU A 126 3.29 -6.40 12.21
CA LEU A 126 3.60 -5.82 10.90
C LEU A 126 4.24 -4.45 11.11
N LEU A 127 5.34 -4.18 10.41
CA LEU A 127 5.90 -2.85 10.25
C LEU A 127 5.44 -2.30 8.91
N ALA A 128 5.04 -1.03 8.89
CA ALA A 128 4.67 -0.32 7.66
C ALA A 128 5.36 1.04 7.63
N GLN A 129 6.02 1.35 6.53
CA GLN A 129 6.51 2.69 6.23
C GLN A 129 5.46 3.43 5.41
N VAL A 130 5.02 4.58 5.90
CA VAL A 130 4.07 5.47 5.23
C VAL A 130 4.78 6.77 4.90
N GLN A 131 4.71 7.23 3.66
CA GLN A 131 5.34 8.47 3.21
C GLN A 131 4.30 9.55 2.93
N SER A 132 4.58 10.79 3.30
CA SER A 132 3.71 11.94 3.00
C SER A 132 3.60 12.20 1.50
N ARG A 133 2.52 12.86 1.05
CA ARG A 133 2.31 13.20 -0.38
C ARG A 133 3.47 13.95 -1.01
N ASP A 134 4.06 14.87 -0.26
CA ASP A 134 5.21 15.70 -0.68
C ASP A 134 6.56 14.97 -0.56
N GLN A 135 6.56 13.73 -0.08
CA GLN A 135 7.72 12.87 0.12
C GLN A 135 8.77 13.43 1.10
N ARG A 136 8.37 14.38 1.96
CA ARG A 136 9.26 15.02 2.94
C ARG A 136 9.20 14.40 4.33
N ALA A 137 8.25 13.52 4.60
CA ALA A 137 8.13 12.82 5.86
C ALA A 137 7.86 11.32 5.65
N LEU A 138 8.46 10.49 6.51
CA LEU A 138 8.31 9.04 6.49
C LEU A 138 8.03 8.56 7.91
N ALA A 139 6.91 7.87 8.11
CA ALA A 139 6.50 7.33 9.39
C ALA A 139 6.67 5.80 9.39
N LEU A 140 7.31 5.28 10.43
CA LEU A 140 7.34 3.84 10.70
C LEU A 140 6.22 3.49 11.68
N LEU A 141 5.28 2.66 11.24
CA LEU A 141 4.16 2.17 12.03
C LEU A 141 4.40 0.72 12.46
N ARG A 142 3.96 0.38 13.68
CA ARG A 142 3.79 -0.99 14.16
C ARG A 142 2.32 -1.31 14.26
N LEU A 143 1.91 -2.38 13.58
CA LEU A 143 0.53 -2.84 13.47
C LEU A 143 0.46 -4.23 14.11
N ASP A 144 -0.38 -4.37 15.14
CA ASP A 144 -0.52 -5.63 15.87
C ASP A 144 -1.78 -6.38 15.38
N PRO A 145 -1.63 -7.50 14.65
CA PRO A 145 -2.75 -8.24 14.08
C PRO A 145 -3.53 -9.06 15.10
N THR A 146 -3.13 -9.09 16.37
CA THR A 146 -3.87 -9.78 17.44
C THR A 146 -4.81 -8.83 18.17
N THR A 147 -4.42 -7.55 18.28
CA THR A 147 -5.17 -6.52 18.99
C THR A 147 -5.85 -5.51 18.07
N GLY A 148 -5.44 -5.44 16.79
CA GLY A 148 -5.87 -4.40 15.86
C GLY A 148 -5.29 -3.03 16.15
N THR A 149 -4.27 -2.93 17.00
CA THR A 149 -3.67 -1.64 17.38
C THR A 149 -2.61 -1.20 16.38
N ALA A 150 -2.58 0.11 16.09
CA ALA A 150 -1.57 0.76 15.28
C ALA A 150 -0.85 1.84 16.11
N ALA A 151 0.48 1.84 16.08
CA ALA A 151 1.31 2.82 16.77
C ALA A 151 2.42 3.33 15.85
N THR A 152 2.60 4.65 15.80
CA THR A 152 3.78 5.26 15.16
C THR A 152 4.98 5.09 16.08
N LEU A 153 6.01 4.40 15.58
CA LEU A 153 7.28 4.19 16.30
C LEU A 153 8.24 5.36 16.12
N MET A 154 8.32 5.89 14.90
CA MET A 154 9.20 6.98 14.53
C MET A 154 8.64 7.74 13.33
N THR A 155 9.01 9.01 13.22
CA THR A 155 8.82 9.81 12.02
C THR A 155 10.15 10.46 11.67
N GLU A 156 10.57 10.31 10.43
CA GLU A 156 11.67 11.05 9.82
C GLU A 156 11.11 12.22 9.01
N THR A 157 11.84 13.34 8.98
CA THR A 157 11.48 14.51 8.18
C THR A 157 12.72 15.05 7.49
N ALA A 158 12.59 15.31 6.19
CA ALA A 158 13.64 15.91 5.39
C ALA A 158 14.02 17.29 5.93
N PRO A 159 15.31 17.62 6.05
CA PRO A 159 15.73 18.92 6.55
C PRO A 159 15.28 20.05 5.62
N ASP A 160 15.01 21.22 6.21
CA ASP A 160 14.89 22.46 5.44
C ASP A 160 16.30 23.02 5.20
N LEU A 161 16.70 23.06 3.93
CA LEU A 161 18.03 23.52 3.52
C LEU A 161 18.03 24.97 2.99
N GLY A 162 16.90 25.67 3.02
CA GLY A 162 16.79 27.09 2.60
C GLY A 162 17.06 27.38 1.12
N GLN A 163 17.52 26.42 0.32
CA GLN A 163 17.79 26.54 -1.13
C GLN A 163 16.95 25.60 -2.00
N GLY A 164 15.94 24.95 -1.41
CA GLY A 164 15.05 24.03 -2.08
C GLY A 164 14.57 22.93 -1.14
N SER A 165 13.44 22.31 -1.49
CA SER A 165 12.88 21.16 -0.76
C SER A 165 13.53 19.86 -1.22
N THR A 166 14.14 19.11 -0.30
CA THR A 166 14.58 17.72 -0.47
C THR A 166 13.44 16.71 -0.24
N TRP A 167 13.65 15.44 -0.59
CA TRP A 167 12.75 14.32 -0.28
C TRP A 167 13.46 13.28 0.59
N ILE A 168 12.70 12.37 1.19
CA ILE A 168 13.23 11.18 1.89
C ILE A 168 13.36 10.05 0.87
N ASN A 169 14.57 9.49 0.75
CA ASN A 169 14.80 8.30 -0.06
C ASN A 169 14.20 7.08 0.63
N LEU A 170 13.59 6.21 -0.16
CA LEU A 170 13.13 4.91 0.29
C LEU A 170 14.26 3.89 0.14
N HIS A 171 14.36 2.99 1.11
CA HIS A 171 15.30 1.88 1.11
C HIS A 171 14.56 0.61 1.50
N ASP A 172 14.98 -0.52 0.92
CA ASP A 172 14.42 -1.81 1.30
C ASP A 172 14.85 -2.18 2.73
N VAL A 173 13.90 -2.78 3.45
CA VAL A 173 14.02 -3.17 4.86
C VAL A 173 14.26 -4.66 5.03
#